data_AF-I7MDL2-F1
#
_entry.id   AF-I7MDL2-F1
#
_cell.length_a   1.000
_cell.length_b   1.000
_cell.length_c   1.000
_cell.angle_alpha   90.00
_cell.angle_beta   90.00
_cell.angle_gamma   90.00
#
_symmetry.space_group_name_H-M   'P 1'
#
loop_
_entity.id
_entity.type
_entity.pdbx_description
1 polymer ?
#
loop_
_entity_poly.entity_id
_entity_poly.type
_entity_poly.pdbx_seq_one_letter_code
_entity_poly.pdbx_strand_id
1 'polypeptide(L)'
;MNEYKIVFIVLFLYGCYNLNYFYNQNILNKLNVSFYLVVICFAIYGFFYIGSDSNIQSTRSQKQSNNIQNNQKNKINNLQNEVKIIKISQDKYETILKKLQFDDQVLQNSKFSLESIYKVKNKAIKKRFLEYQKNKTEKVKLFGQCGPAYTNFGYHGTKKTCVGFEKICTIKDDCPFCSILTFGFRNAFSGKSMSLILRYGKGTYFSPKLQKALNYCQSDQKIILACKIVMGRVFKPSCIDDYFMQFDGSKYDCIDADPQYTIDIRDPEICIKNEKACLPKYILVFK
;
A
#
# COMPACT_ATOMS: atom_id res chain seq x y z
N MET A 1 -3.22 -28.87 -7.30
CA MET A 1 -2.19 -29.85 -7.66
C MET A 1 -2.91 -31.17 -7.85
N ASN A 2 -2.90 -31.75 -9.05
CA ASN A 2 -3.80 -32.85 -9.42
C ASN A 2 -3.53 -34.09 -8.52
N GLU A 3 -4.58 -34.70 -7.95
CA GLU A 3 -4.46 -35.79 -6.97
C GLU A 3 -3.58 -36.95 -7.48
N TYR A 4 -3.63 -37.22 -8.78
CA TYR A 4 -2.79 -38.20 -9.47
C TYR A 4 -1.28 -37.93 -9.38
N LYS A 5 -0.85 -36.66 -9.29
CA LYS A 5 0.58 -36.31 -9.15
C LYS A 5 1.11 -36.66 -7.76
N ILE A 6 0.26 -36.55 -6.73
CA ILE A 6 0.65 -36.89 -5.35
C ILE A 6 0.80 -38.40 -5.23
N VAL A 7 -0.16 -39.17 -5.75
CA VAL A 7 -0.11 -40.64 -5.76
C VAL A 7 1.15 -41.14 -6.48
N PHE A 8 1.51 -40.54 -7.62
CA PHE A 8 2.71 -40.92 -8.35
C PHE A 8 4.01 -40.67 -7.55
N ILE A 9 4.13 -39.49 -6.92
CA ILE A 9 5.32 -39.15 -6.12
C ILE A 9 5.45 -40.10 -4.92
N VAL A 10 4.34 -40.43 -4.26
CA VAL A 10 4.35 -41.36 -3.11
C VAL A 10 4.78 -42.77 -3.54
N LEU A 11 4.24 -43.28 -4.66
CA LEU A 11 4.63 -44.59 -5.18
C LEU A 11 6.10 -44.64 -5.63
N PHE A 12 6.59 -43.56 -6.25
CA PHE A 12 7.99 -43.45 -6.65
C PHE A 12 8.94 -43.45 -5.45
N LEU A 13 8.65 -42.64 -4.43
CA LEU A 13 9.46 -42.59 -3.21
C LEU A 13 9.43 -43.92 -2.44
N TYR A 14 8.27 -44.58 -2.41
CA TYR A 14 8.13 -45.91 -1.82
C TYR A 14 8.95 -46.97 -2.58
N GLY A 15 8.98 -46.90 -3.90
CA GLY A 15 9.87 -47.74 -4.74
C GLY A 15 11.35 -47.51 -4.42
N CYS A 16 11.78 -46.24 -4.34
CA CYS A 16 13.16 -45.88 -3.99
C CYS A 16 13.57 -46.31 -2.58
N TYR A 17 12.65 -46.23 -1.61
CA TYR A 17 12.91 -46.67 -0.24
C TYR A 17 13.17 -48.18 -0.17
N ASN A 18 12.33 -48.98 -0.83
CA ASN A 18 12.51 -50.43 -0.89
C ASN A 18 13.79 -50.82 -1.62
N LEU A 19 14.17 -50.10 -2.69
CA LEU A 19 15.45 -50.29 -3.39
C LEU A 19 16.65 -50.17 -2.44
N ASN A 20 16.65 -49.18 -1.55
CA ASN A 20 17.73 -48.97 -0.59
C ASN A 20 17.77 -50.08 0.47
N TYR A 21 16.61 -50.64 0.83
CA TYR A 21 16.50 -51.78 1.74
C TYR A 21 17.07 -53.07 1.12
N PHE A 22 16.76 -53.35 -0.15
CA PHE A 22 17.26 -54.54 -0.84
C PHE A 22 18.75 -54.46 -1.23
N TYR A 23 19.26 -53.25 -1.49
CA TYR A 23 20.69 -53.03 -1.76
C TYR A 23 21.57 -53.42 -0.57
N ASN A 24 21.13 -53.12 0.65
CA ASN A 24 21.85 -53.45 1.88
C ASN A 24 21.85 -54.95 2.23
N GLN A 25 21.03 -55.78 1.58
CA GLN A 25 20.92 -57.22 1.89
C GLN A 25 21.68 -58.13 0.93
N ASN A 26 22.44 -57.62 -0.06
CA ASN A 26 23.19 -58.43 -1.04
C ASN A 26 22.33 -59.44 -1.85
N ILE A 27 21.01 -59.22 -1.95
CA ILE A 27 20.06 -60.11 -2.66
C ILE A 27 20.01 -59.83 -4.19
N LEU A 28 20.78 -58.86 -4.70
CA LEU A 28 20.63 -58.32 -6.05
C LEU A 28 21.22 -59.18 -7.20
N ASN A 29 21.97 -60.24 -6.92
CA ASN A 29 22.66 -60.99 -7.98
C ASN A 29 21.74 -61.88 -8.85
N LYS A 30 20.42 -61.96 -8.60
CA LYS A 30 19.49 -62.77 -9.41
C LYS A 30 18.29 -62.05 -10.04
N LEU A 31 18.12 -60.73 -9.85
CA LEU A 31 16.92 -59.99 -10.30
C LEU A 31 17.20 -58.90 -11.36
N ASN A 32 18.37 -58.93 -11.99
CA ASN A 32 18.95 -57.73 -12.63
C ASN A 32 18.37 -57.31 -14.00
N VAL A 33 17.43 -58.03 -14.63
CA VAL A 33 16.97 -57.68 -16.00
C VAL A 33 15.53 -57.18 -16.04
N SER A 34 14.58 -57.83 -15.37
CA SER A 34 13.17 -57.39 -15.41
C SER A 34 12.93 -56.06 -14.69
N PHE A 35 13.68 -55.75 -13.64
CA PHE A 35 13.44 -54.55 -12.83
C PHE A 35 13.88 -53.26 -13.53
N TYR A 36 15.04 -53.28 -14.19
CA TYR A 36 15.52 -52.13 -14.97
C TYR A 36 14.60 -51.80 -16.15
N LEU A 37 14.02 -52.83 -16.79
CA LEU A 37 13.01 -52.64 -17.83
C LEU A 37 11.75 -51.94 -17.32
N VAL A 38 11.27 -52.28 -16.12
CA VAL A 38 10.10 -51.60 -15.52
C VAL A 38 10.43 -50.14 -15.20
N VAL A 39 11.58 -49.84 -14.60
CA VAL A 39 11.99 -48.46 -14.29
C VAL A 39 12.14 -47.62 -15.56
N ILE A 40 12.73 -48.18 -16.63
CA ILE A 40 12.88 -47.51 -17.91
C ILE A 40 11.50 -47.26 -18.56
N CYS A 41 10.60 -48.25 -18.56
CA CYS A 41 9.24 -48.07 -19.09
C CYS A 41 8.46 -46.99 -18.33
N PHE A 42 8.58 -46.90 -17.00
CA PHE A 42 7.95 -45.84 -16.20
C PHE A 42 8.58 -44.46 -16.46
N ALA A 43 9.89 -44.38 -16.65
CA ALA A 43 10.58 -43.13 -16.99
C ALA A 43 10.14 -42.62 -18.37
N ILE A 44 10.05 -43.52 -19.36
CA ILE A 44 9.59 -43.19 -20.72
C ILE A 44 8.12 -42.75 -20.68
N TYR A 45 7.25 -43.49 -19.99
CA TYR A 45 5.83 -43.13 -19.87
C TYR A 45 5.63 -41.77 -19.17
N GLY A 46 6.39 -41.49 -18.11
CA GLY A 46 6.39 -40.20 -17.43
C GLY A 46 6.85 -39.05 -18.34
N PHE A 47 7.86 -39.28 -19.19
CA PHE A 47 8.37 -38.26 -20.10
C PHE A 47 7.36 -37.90 -21.20
N PHE A 48 6.68 -38.90 -21.78
CA PHE A 48 5.66 -38.66 -22.81
C PHE A 48 4.38 -38.04 -22.25
N TYR A 49 3.96 -38.40 -21.03
CA TYR A 49 2.73 -37.86 -20.43
C TYR A 49 2.87 -36.42 -19.94
N ILE A 50 4.09 -35.98 -19.58
CA ILE A 50 4.36 -34.60 -19.14
C ILE A 50 4.53 -33.65 -20.34
N GLY A 51 5.04 -34.14 -21.49
CA GLY A 51 5.32 -33.31 -22.67
C GLY A 51 4.10 -32.93 -23.52
N SER A 52 3.01 -33.71 -23.48
CA SER A 52 1.81 -33.46 -24.29
C SER A 52 0.87 -32.39 -23.70
N ASP A 53 0.82 -32.25 -22.37
CA ASP A 53 -0.06 -31.27 -21.69
C ASP A 53 0.57 -29.86 -21.56
N SER A 54 1.90 -29.76 -21.59
CA SER A 54 2.61 -28.49 -21.37
C SER A 54 2.42 -27.48 -22.51
N ASN A 55 2.28 -27.93 -23.76
CA ASN A 55 2.12 -27.05 -24.92
C ASN A 55 0.71 -26.47 -25.09
N ILE A 56 -0.32 -27.17 -24.61
CA ILE A 56 -1.72 -26.69 -24.65
C ILE A 56 -2.02 -25.78 -23.46
N GLN A 57 -1.40 -26.03 -22.29
CA GLN A 57 -1.54 -25.17 -21.12
C GLN A 57 -0.74 -23.85 -21.24
N SER A 58 0.42 -23.84 -21.90
CA SER A 58 1.24 -22.62 -22.05
C SER A 58 0.55 -21.55 -22.90
N THR A 59 -0.10 -21.94 -24.00
CA THR A 59 -0.79 -21.03 -24.92
C THR A 59 -2.11 -20.50 -24.35
N ARG A 60 -2.86 -21.31 -23.59
CA ARG A 60 -4.04 -20.84 -22.83
C ARG A 60 -3.64 -19.92 -21.66
N SER A 61 -2.58 -20.27 -20.93
CA SER A 61 -2.02 -19.45 -19.84
C SER A 61 -1.57 -18.08 -20.33
N GLN A 62 -0.84 -17.99 -21.45
CA GLN A 62 -0.37 -16.74 -22.01
C GLN A 62 -1.51 -15.86 -22.56
N LYS A 63 -2.52 -16.44 -23.22
CA LYS A 63 -3.70 -15.66 -23.67
C LYS A 63 -4.51 -15.13 -22.48
N GLN A 64 -4.64 -15.92 -21.42
CA GLN A 64 -5.38 -15.51 -20.21
C GLN A 64 -4.61 -14.44 -19.43
N SER A 65 -3.28 -14.53 -19.32
CA SER A 65 -2.45 -13.48 -18.70
C SER A 65 -2.49 -12.17 -19.46
N ASN A 66 -2.44 -12.22 -20.80
CA ASN A 66 -2.47 -11.01 -21.64
C ASN A 66 -3.84 -10.31 -21.56
N ASN A 67 -4.94 -11.07 -21.53
CA ASN A 67 -6.28 -10.50 -21.36
C ASN A 67 -6.47 -9.88 -19.96
N ILE A 68 -5.94 -10.50 -18.90
CA ILE A 68 -5.98 -9.94 -17.55
C ILE A 68 -5.18 -8.63 -17.48
N GLN A 69 -3.98 -8.60 -18.07
CA GLN A 69 -3.14 -7.39 -18.11
C GLN A 69 -3.80 -6.25 -18.89
N ASN A 70 -4.42 -6.54 -20.04
CA ASN A 70 -5.14 -5.53 -20.83
C ASN A 70 -6.36 -4.98 -20.09
N ASN A 71 -7.14 -5.83 -19.42
CA ASN A 71 -8.27 -5.38 -18.60
C ASN A 71 -7.83 -4.53 -17.40
N GLN A 72 -6.73 -4.90 -16.73
CA GLN A 72 -6.16 -4.09 -15.65
C GLN A 72 -5.66 -2.74 -16.16
N LYS A 73 -4.99 -2.70 -17.32
CA LYS A 73 -4.50 -1.46 -17.94
C LYS A 73 -5.65 -0.52 -18.30
N ASN A 74 -6.71 -1.04 -18.90
CA ASN A 74 -7.91 -0.26 -19.22
C ASN A 74 -8.59 0.30 -17.97
N LYS A 75 -8.67 -0.50 -16.90
CA LYS A 75 -9.22 -0.06 -15.60
C LYS A 75 -8.36 1.05 -14.96
N ILE A 76 -7.04 0.95 -15.02
CA ILE A 76 -6.13 1.97 -14.49
C ILE A 76 -6.27 3.28 -15.30
N ASN A 77 -6.27 3.20 -16.63
CA ASN A 77 -6.45 4.37 -17.49
C ASN A 77 -7.78 5.09 -17.19
N ASN A 78 -8.86 4.33 -16.99
CA ASN A 78 -10.16 4.90 -16.62
C ASN A 78 -10.10 5.62 -15.26
N LEU A 79 -9.46 5.02 -14.25
CA LEU A 79 -9.29 5.64 -12.93
C LEU A 79 -8.41 6.89 -12.96
N GLN A 80 -7.40 6.95 -13.82
CA GLN A 80 -6.55 8.13 -13.99
C GLN A 80 -7.34 9.28 -14.62
N ASN A 81 -8.18 8.99 -15.61
CA ASN A 81 -9.07 9.98 -16.25
C ASN A 81 -10.11 10.58 -15.27
N GLU A 82 -10.38 9.91 -14.15
CA GLU A 82 -11.24 10.46 -13.10
C GLU A 82 -10.57 11.51 -12.21
N VAL A 83 -9.24 11.62 -12.25
CA VAL A 83 -8.50 12.60 -11.47
C VAL A 83 -8.36 13.90 -12.25
N LYS A 84 -8.89 14.98 -11.70
CA LYS A 84 -8.69 16.34 -12.22
C LYS A 84 -7.84 17.14 -11.24
N ILE A 85 -6.74 17.68 -11.72
CA ILE A 85 -5.86 18.59 -10.99
C ILE A 85 -6.07 19.98 -11.60
N ILE A 86 -6.49 20.93 -10.78
CA ILE A 86 -6.89 22.26 -11.23
C ILE A 86 -6.03 23.28 -10.50
N LYS A 87 -5.23 24.05 -11.24
CA LYS A 87 -4.46 25.16 -10.67
C LYS A 87 -5.44 26.18 -10.06
N ILE A 88 -5.17 26.57 -8.83
CA ILE A 88 -5.93 27.62 -8.17
C ILE A 88 -5.37 28.97 -8.60
N SER A 89 -6.24 29.95 -8.79
CA SER A 89 -5.85 31.33 -9.08
C SER A 89 -5.26 32.00 -7.83
N GLN A 90 -4.24 32.86 -8.00
CA GLN A 90 -3.48 33.44 -6.89
C GLN A 90 -4.34 34.24 -5.90
N ASP A 91 -5.38 34.92 -6.37
CA ASP A 91 -6.37 35.64 -5.56
C ASP A 91 -7.07 34.75 -4.51
N LYS A 92 -7.06 33.42 -4.72
CA LYS A 92 -7.69 32.44 -3.80
C LYS A 92 -6.70 31.79 -2.85
N TYR A 93 -5.40 32.10 -2.95
CA TYR A 93 -4.38 31.42 -2.13
C TYR A 93 -4.61 31.68 -0.65
N GLU A 94 -4.76 32.94 -0.25
CA GLU A 94 -4.93 33.32 1.16
C GLU A 94 -6.13 32.61 1.80
N THR A 95 -7.26 32.53 1.09
CA THR A 95 -8.45 31.80 1.56
C THR A 95 -8.19 30.31 1.77
N ILE A 96 -7.37 29.69 0.91
CA ILE A 96 -7.00 28.28 1.06
C ILE A 96 -6.00 28.12 2.20
N LEU A 97 -4.96 28.95 2.26
CA LEU A 97 -3.91 28.89 3.27
C LEU A 97 -4.49 29.08 4.69
N LYS A 98 -5.42 30.02 4.87
CA LYS A 98 -6.19 30.16 6.13
C LYS A 98 -6.95 28.87 6.49
N LYS A 99 -7.60 28.21 5.53
CA LYS A 99 -8.30 26.93 5.76
C LYS A 99 -7.35 25.78 6.09
N LEU A 100 -6.12 25.83 5.60
CA LEU A 100 -5.08 24.85 5.88
C LEU A 100 -4.33 25.14 7.19
N GLN A 101 -4.66 26.24 7.89
CA GLN A 101 -3.88 26.73 9.03
C GLN A 101 -2.39 26.82 8.66
N PHE A 102 -2.13 27.36 7.47
CA PHE A 102 -0.79 27.47 6.94
C PHE A 102 -0.01 28.50 7.75
N ASP A 103 1.11 28.07 8.31
CA ASP A 103 2.06 28.93 9.01
C ASP A 103 3.18 29.32 8.05
N ASP A 104 3.22 30.59 7.67
CA ASP A 104 4.19 31.16 6.74
C ASP A 104 5.53 31.50 7.41
N GLN A 105 5.62 31.53 8.76
CA GLN A 105 6.89 31.68 9.47
C GLN A 105 7.86 30.54 9.15
N VAL A 106 7.31 29.36 8.85
CA VAL A 106 8.07 28.21 8.35
C VAL A 106 8.79 28.54 7.03
N LEU A 107 8.13 29.29 6.13
CA LEU A 107 8.75 29.66 4.86
C LEU A 107 9.81 30.73 5.04
N GLN A 108 9.58 31.71 5.92
CA GLN A 108 10.51 32.83 6.15
C GLN A 108 11.89 32.37 6.63
N ASN A 109 11.95 31.27 7.38
CA ASN A 109 13.19 30.67 7.88
C ASN A 109 13.73 29.54 6.98
N SER A 110 13.05 29.24 5.87
CA SER A 110 13.42 28.19 4.94
C SER A 110 13.97 28.77 3.63
N LYS A 111 14.64 27.93 2.84
CA LYS A 111 15.01 28.25 1.46
C LYS A 111 13.85 28.06 0.47
N PHE A 112 12.66 27.70 0.95
CA PHE A 112 11.52 27.33 0.12
C PHE A 112 10.49 28.47 0.05
N SER A 113 9.89 28.61 -1.12
CA SER A 113 8.80 29.54 -1.40
C SER A 113 7.61 28.79 -1.98
N LEU A 114 6.40 29.13 -1.55
CA LEU A 114 5.18 28.55 -2.13
C LEU A 114 4.97 29.12 -3.54
N GLU A 115 5.15 28.27 -4.55
CA GLU A 115 5.02 28.64 -5.95
C GLU A 115 3.56 28.54 -6.41
N SER A 116 2.90 27.44 -6.06
CA SER A 116 1.54 27.21 -6.54
C SER A 116 0.69 26.25 -5.72
N ILE A 117 -0.63 26.44 -5.83
CA ILE A 117 -1.64 25.60 -5.20
C ILE A 117 -2.52 24.98 -6.28
N TYR A 118 -2.75 23.68 -6.18
CA TYR A 118 -3.69 22.95 -7.04
C TYR A 118 -4.74 22.26 -6.21
N LYS A 119 -5.95 22.15 -6.76
CA LYS A 119 -7.05 21.40 -6.18
C LYS A 119 -7.17 20.05 -6.87
N VAL A 120 -7.22 19.01 -6.04
CA VAL A 120 -7.44 17.63 -6.49
C VAL A 120 -8.93 17.32 -6.48
N LYS A 121 -9.42 16.75 -7.58
CA LYS A 121 -10.76 16.17 -7.68
C LYS A 121 -10.64 14.73 -8.18
N ASN A 122 -10.89 13.77 -7.30
CA ASN A 122 -11.08 12.37 -7.64
C ASN A 122 -12.45 11.94 -7.08
N LYS A 123 -13.40 11.60 -7.96
CA LYS A 123 -14.79 11.30 -7.56
C LYS A 123 -14.86 10.02 -6.71
N ALA A 124 -14.15 8.96 -7.12
CA ALA A 124 -14.13 7.70 -6.41
C ALA A 124 -13.54 7.82 -5.00
N ILE A 125 -12.38 8.49 -4.84
CA ILE A 125 -11.79 8.72 -3.51
C ILE A 125 -12.72 9.58 -2.65
N LYS A 126 -13.26 10.67 -3.21
CA LYS A 126 -14.18 11.55 -2.48
C LYS A 126 -15.43 10.81 -1.99
N LYS A 127 -16.01 9.93 -2.82
CA LYS A 127 -17.18 9.13 -2.44
C LYS A 127 -16.85 8.22 -1.25
N ARG A 128 -15.77 7.44 -1.33
CA ARG A 128 -15.33 6.56 -0.22
C ARG A 128 -15.06 7.34 1.07
N PHE A 129 -14.45 8.52 0.97
CA PHE A 129 -14.20 9.39 2.12
C PHE A 129 -15.49 9.88 2.77
N LEU A 130 -16.46 10.34 1.97
CA LEU A 130 -17.74 10.84 2.50
C LEU A 130 -18.58 9.73 3.13
N GLU A 131 -18.59 8.54 2.53
CA GLU A 131 -19.23 7.35 3.11
C GLU A 131 -18.58 6.99 4.45
N TYR A 132 -17.24 6.98 4.53
CA TYR A 132 -16.54 6.74 5.78
C TYR A 132 -16.87 7.79 6.85
N GLN A 133 -16.84 9.07 6.48
CA GLN A 133 -17.19 10.18 7.36
C GLN A 133 -18.61 10.04 7.91
N LYS A 134 -19.60 9.79 7.04
CA LYS A 134 -21.00 9.61 7.43
C LYS A 134 -21.15 8.45 8.43
N ASN A 135 -20.58 7.29 8.11
CA ASN A 135 -20.65 6.10 8.96
C ASN A 135 -20.05 6.35 10.35
N LYS A 136 -18.97 7.13 10.45
CA LYS A 136 -18.37 7.49 11.74
C LYS A 136 -19.25 8.44 12.54
N THR A 137 -19.81 9.46 11.89
CA THR A 137 -20.73 10.41 12.54
C THR A 137 -22.00 9.72 13.07
N GLU A 138 -22.57 8.77 12.33
CA GLU A 138 -23.76 8.04 12.77
C GLU A 138 -23.48 7.13 13.97
N LYS A 139 -22.34 6.45 14.00
CA LYS A 139 -21.92 5.63 15.16
C LYS A 139 -21.68 6.45 16.42
N VAL A 140 -21.17 7.68 16.30
CA VAL A 140 -21.03 8.62 17.43
C VAL A 140 -22.40 8.90 18.05
N LYS A 141 -23.41 9.21 17.23
CA LYS A 141 -24.76 9.54 17.70
C LYS A 141 -25.45 8.37 18.40
N LEU A 142 -25.22 7.14 17.93
CA LEU A 142 -25.91 5.96 18.44
C LEU A 142 -25.31 5.41 19.74
N PHE A 143 -24.00 5.52 19.93
CA PHE A 143 -23.31 4.80 21.01
C PHE A 143 -22.62 5.69 22.04
N GLY A 144 -22.53 7.01 21.84
CA GLY A 144 -21.86 7.94 22.78
C GLY A 144 -20.36 7.68 23.01
N GLN A 145 -19.81 6.61 22.41
CA GLN A 145 -18.47 6.07 22.66
C GLN A 145 -17.42 6.56 21.66
N CYS A 146 -17.76 7.50 20.79
CA CYS A 146 -16.84 8.06 19.80
C CYS A 146 -16.83 9.58 19.94
N GLY A 147 -15.65 10.19 20.05
CA GLY A 147 -15.52 11.64 19.84
C GLY A 147 -16.10 12.03 18.47
N PRO A 148 -16.58 13.27 18.29
CA PRO A 148 -17.15 13.70 17.02
C PRO A 148 -16.18 13.38 15.87
N ALA A 149 -16.71 13.03 14.69
CA ALA A 149 -15.92 12.89 13.48
C ALA A 149 -15.37 14.26 13.06
N TYR A 150 -14.39 14.76 13.82
CA TYR A 150 -13.69 15.98 13.53
C TYR A 150 -12.85 15.76 12.28
N THR A 151 -13.07 16.63 11.31
CA THR A 151 -12.22 16.68 10.13
C THR A 151 -11.15 17.74 10.32
N ASN A 152 -9.90 17.33 10.22
CA ASN A 152 -8.78 18.25 10.15
C ASN A 152 -8.16 18.27 8.74
N PHE A 153 -7.23 19.19 8.53
CA PHE A 153 -6.22 19.07 7.50
C PHE A 153 -4.93 18.50 8.08
N GLY A 154 -4.25 17.68 7.29
CA GLY A 154 -2.90 17.21 7.58
C GLY A 154 -2.03 17.32 6.32
N TYR A 155 -0.76 17.67 6.52
CA TYR A 155 0.24 17.70 5.47
C TYR A 155 0.90 16.33 5.32
N HIS A 156 0.99 15.85 4.09
CA HIS A 156 1.69 14.61 3.76
C HIS A 156 2.76 14.90 2.71
N GLY A 157 4.02 14.75 3.11
CA GLY A 157 5.16 14.73 2.21
C GLY A 157 5.39 13.32 1.68
N THR A 158 5.66 13.20 0.39
CA THR A 158 5.94 11.91 -0.22
C THR A 158 6.91 12.07 -1.38
N LYS A 159 7.55 10.97 -1.77
CA LYS A 159 8.45 10.97 -2.92
C LYS A 159 7.64 11.08 -4.21
N LYS A 160 8.03 12.00 -5.08
CA LYS A 160 7.59 12.07 -6.46
C LYS A 160 8.76 11.69 -7.37
N THR A 161 8.54 10.68 -8.20
CA THR A 161 9.56 10.12 -9.10
C THR A 161 9.33 10.47 -10.57
N CYS A 162 8.11 10.89 -10.95
CA CYS A 162 7.77 11.26 -12.32
C CYS A 162 8.13 12.72 -12.67
N VAL A 163 8.19 13.05 -13.96
CA VAL A 163 8.38 14.42 -14.46
C VAL A 163 7.02 15.13 -14.51
N GLY A 164 6.84 16.19 -13.72
CA GLY A 164 5.54 16.88 -13.55
C GLY A 164 4.50 16.14 -12.70
N PHE A 165 3.54 16.86 -12.12
CA PHE A 165 2.41 16.30 -11.35
C PHE A 165 1.04 16.62 -11.97
N GLU A 166 0.98 17.53 -12.94
CA GLU A 166 -0.26 17.97 -13.59
C GLU A 166 -0.87 16.87 -14.48
N LYS A 167 -0.02 15.95 -14.97
CA LYS A 167 -0.41 14.71 -15.64
C LYS A 167 0.03 13.53 -14.78
N ILE A 168 -0.91 12.69 -14.38
CA ILE A 168 -0.62 11.46 -13.65
C ILE A 168 0.16 10.53 -14.59
N CYS A 169 1.30 10.02 -14.13
CA CYS A 169 2.11 9.13 -14.95
C CYS A 169 1.37 7.83 -15.27
N THR A 170 1.43 7.39 -16.52
CA THR A 170 0.72 6.23 -17.07
C THR A 170 1.41 4.90 -16.76
N ILE A 171 2.63 4.93 -16.21
CA ILE A 171 3.52 3.76 -16.18
C ILE A 171 3.81 3.38 -14.72
N LYS A 172 3.14 2.29 -14.30
CA LYS A 172 3.37 1.46 -13.09
C LYS A 172 3.38 2.19 -11.75
N ASP A 173 3.16 1.42 -10.69
CA ASP A 173 2.98 1.85 -9.31
C ASP A 173 4.21 2.56 -8.66
N ASP A 174 5.18 3.05 -9.44
CA ASP A 174 6.49 3.49 -8.97
C ASP A 174 6.55 4.95 -8.52
N CYS A 175 5.46 5.71 -8.70
CA CYS A 175 5.34 7.07 -8.17
C CYS A 175 4.33 7.12 -7.02
N PRO A 176 4.79 7.10 -5.75
CA PRO A 176 3.91 7.13 -4.58
C PRO A 176 2.91 8.28 -4.62
N PHE A 177 3.35 9.47 -5.06
CA PHE A 177 2.49 10.63 -5.25
C PHE A 177 1.33 10.37 -6.22
N CYS A 178 1.61 9.89 -7.43
CA CYS A 178 0.60 9.61 -8.45
C CYS A 178 -0.34 8.46 -8.02
N SER A 179 0.20 7.45 -7.33
CA SER A 179 -0.58 6.36 -6.75
C SER A 179 -1.60 6.87 -5.73
N ILE A 180 -1.20 7.79 -4.85
CA ILE A 180 -2.11 8.42 -3.87
C ILE A 180 -3.23 9.20 -4.59
N LEU A 181 -2.90 9.98 -5.62
CA LEU A 181 -3.90 10.75 -6.36
C LEU A 181 -4.91 9.88 -7.12
N THR A 182 -4.45 8.74 -7.65
CA THR A 182 -5.27 7.83 -8.46
C THR A 182 -6.12 6.92 -7.57
N PHE A 183 -5.50 6.28 -6.58
CA PHE A 183 -6.10 5.18 -5.81
C PHE A 183 -6.44 5.57 -4.37
N GLY A 184 -6.00 6.72 -3.90
CA GLY A 184 -6.01 7.10 -2.50
C GLY A 184 -4.79 6.57 -1.76
N PHE A 185 -4.71 6.89 -0.48
CA PHE A 185 -3.72 6.27 0.39
C PHE A 185 -3.93 4.77 0.45
N ARG A 186 -2.83 4.03 0.60
CA ARG A 186 -2.84 2.60 0.85
C ARG A 186 -1.96 2.35 2.06
N ASN A 187 -2.50 1.70 3.08
CA ASN A 187 -1.65 1.23 4.17
C ASN A 187 -0.68 0.19 3.62
N ALA A 188 0.63 0.42 3.74
CA ALA A 188 1.63 -0.50 3.24
C ALA A 188 1.47 -1.90 3.88
N PHE A 189 1.42 -2.94 3.04
CA PHE A 189 1.36 -4.33 3.47
C PHE A 189 2.77 -4.97 3.48
N SER A 190 3.11 -5.51 4.66
CA SER A 190 4.05 -6.61 4.98
C SER A 190 5.54 -6.55 4.59
N GLY A 191 6.39 -6.65 5.61
CA GLY A 191 7.78 -7.13 5.56
C GLY A 191 8.39 -7.11 6.96
N LYS A 192 9.13 -8.14 7.37
CA LYS A 192 9.55 -8.47 8.76
C LYS A 192 10.46 -7.47 9.50
N SER A 193 10.61 -6.24 9.02
CA SER A 193 11.30 -5.18 9.74
C SER A 193 10.40 -3.95 9.83
N MET A 194 9.85 -3.67 11.01
CA MET A 194 9.40 -2.32 11.30
C MET A 194 10.66 -1.45 11.29
N SER A 195 10.87 -0.69 10.21
CA SER A 195 11.84 0.40 10.28
C SER A 195 11.33 1.40 11.33
N LEU A 196 12.27 2.09 12.00
CA LEU A 196 12.02 3.20 12.95
C LEU A 196 11.08 4.30 12.42
N ILE A 197 10.73 4.25 11.14
CA ILE A 197 9.87 5.19 10.42
C ILE A 197 8.38 4.98 10.76
N LEU A 198 7.95 3.76 11.10
CA LEU A 198 6.55 3.47 11.45
C LEU A 198 6.33 3.47 12.96
N ARG A 199 6.59 4.63 13.59
CA ARG A 199 6.55 4.81 15.05
C ARG A 199 5.27 4.29 15.69
N TYR A 200 4.13 4.44 15.02
CA TYR A 200 2.81 4.03 15.51
C TYR A 200 2.25 2.80 14.77
N GLY A 201 3.11 2.01 14.13
CA GLY A 201 2.72 0.85 13.31
C GLY A 201 2.11 1.24 11.96
N LYS A 202 1.33 0.32 11.38
CA LYS A 202 0.72 0.52 10.05
C LYS A 202 -0.34 1.63 10.09
N GLY A 203 -0.24 2.54 9.14
CA GLY A 203 -1.18 3.64 8.96
C GLY A 203 -0.69 4.65 7.94
N THR A 204 -1.50 5.67 7.71
CA THR A 204 -1.15 6.84 6.89
C THR A 204 -0.76 7.98 7.80
N TYR A 205 0.44 8.51 7.63
CA TYR A 205 1.03 9.53 8.49
C TYR A 205 0.86 10.92 7.87
N PHE A 206 0.46 11.87 8.70
CA PHE A 206 0.34 13.29 8.39
C PHE A 206 1.05 14.10 9.46
N SER A 207 1.55 15.28 9.11
CA SER A 207 1.97 16.26 10.10
C SER A 207 1.02 17.45 10.09
N PRO A 208 0.65 17.97 11.26
CA PRO A 208 0.04 19.30 11.37
C PRO A 208 1.00 20.42 10.94
N LYS A 209 2.32 20.19 11.03
CA LYS A 209 3.35 21.16 10.65
C LYS A 209 3.85 20.91 9.23
N LEU A 210 3.83 21.96 8.41
CA LEU A 210 4.33 21.91 7.04
C LEU A 210 5.82 21.51 6.97
N GLN A 211 6.67 22.07 7.85
CA GLN A 211 8.12 21.82 7.82
C GLN A 211 8.47 20.35 7.92
N LYS A 212 7.80 19.61 8.82
CA LYS A 212 7.99 18.16 8.95
C LYS A 212 7.63 17.45 7.67
N ALA A 213 6.51 17.81 7.03
CA ALA A 213 6.12 17.23 5.75
C ALA A 213 7.12 17.54 4.62
N LEU A 214 7.70 18.75 4.57
CA LEU A 214 8.73 19.13 3.60
C LEU A 214 9.98 18.23 3.69
N ASN A 215 10.37 17.81 4.89
CA ASN A 215 11.53 16.93 5.10
C ASN A 215 11.35 15.53 4.47
N TYR A 216 10.11 15.09 4.24
CA TYR A 216 9.81 13.80 3.59
C TYR A 216 9.80 13.88 2.05
N CYS A 217 9.92 15.08 1.48
CA CYS A 217 10.01 15.27 0.03
C CYS A 217 11.47 15.15 -0.44
N GLN A 218 11.78 14.08 -1.17
CA GLN A 218 13.14 13.75 -1.65
C GLN A 218 13.48 14.35 -3.03
N SER A 219 12.85 15.45 -3.45
CA SER A 219 13.07 16.11 -4.75
C SER A 219 13.41 17.60 -4.58
N ASP A 220 14.02 18.22 -5.60
CA ASP A 220 14.37 19.65 -5.59
C ASP A 220 13.10 20.52 -5.52
N GLN A 221 12.12 20.24 -6.37
CA GLN A 221 10.78 20.77 -6.23
C GLN A 221 10.04 19.99 -5.14
N LYS A 222 9.66 20.66 -4.03
CA LYS A 222 8.94 20.01 -2.93
C LYS A 222 7.45 20.04 -3.22
N ILE A 223 6.79 18.89 -3.18
CA ILE A 223 5.36 18.77 -3.44
C ILE A 223 4.69 18.12 -2.24
N ILE A 224 3.75 18.85 -1.64
CA ILE A 224 3.05 18.44 -0.43
C ILE A 224 1.57 18.22 -0.74
N LEU A 225 1.02 17.13 -0.21
CA LEU A 225 -0.41 16.87 -0.22
C LEU A 225 -1.04 17.44 1.06
N ALA A 226 -1.90 18.45 0.91
CA ALA A 226 -2.77 18.88 2.00
C ALA A 226 -4.08 18.07 1.93
N CYS A 227 -4.28 17.22 2.93
CA CYS A 227 -5.33 16.21 2.94
C CYS A 227 -6.38 16.54 3.99
N LYS A 228 -7.66 16.35 3.65
CA LYS A 228 -8.71 16.26 4.66
C LYS A 228 -8.64 14.89 5.32
N ILE A 229 -8.69 14.85 6.64
CA ILE A 229 -8.63 13.62 7.42
C ILE A 229 -9.83 13.53 8.37
N VAL A 230 -10.42 12.35 8.51
CA VAL A 230 -11.44 12.06 9.55
C VAL A 230 -10.74 11.36 10.70
N MET A 231 -10.61 12.03 11.84
CA MET A 231 -9.82 11.50 12.96
C MET A 231 -10.58 10.45 13.79
N GLY A 232 -11.91 10.54 13.89
CA GLY A 232 -12.71 9.55 14.63
C GLY A 232 -12.30 9.43 16.10
N ARG A 233 -12.17 8.20 16.62
CA ARG A 233 -11.63 7.97 17.97
C ARG A 233 -10.12 8.19 17.98
N VAL A 234 -9.68 9.19 18.73
CA VAL A 234 -8.27 9.60 18.80
C VAL A 234 -7.61 9.00 20.03
N PHE A 235 -6.47 8.36 19.83
CA PHE A 235 -5.53 8.03 20.90
C PHE A 235 -4.45 9.11 20.96
N LYS A 236 -4.19 9.64 22.15
CA LYS A 236 -3.09 10.57 22.42
C LYS A 236 -2.05 9.83 23.26
N PRO A 237 -0.93 9.40 22.66
CA PRO A 237 0.14 8.76 23.40
C PRO A 237 0.64 9.71 24.50
N SER A 238 1.02 9.17 25.65
CA SER A 238 1.59 9.94 26.77
C SER A 238 2.99 9.47 27.17
N CYS A 239 3.43 8.30 26.68
CA CYS A 239 4.75 7.76 26.98
C CYS A 239 5.36 7.01 25.79
N ILE A 240 6.62 6.58 25.95
CA ILE A 240 7.36 5.88 24.88
C ILE A 240 6.79 4.49 24.57
N ASP A 241 6.26 3.81 25.58
CA ASP A 241 5.73 2.45 25.44
C ASP A 241 4.47 2.41 24.56
N ASP A 242 3.74 3.53 24.50
CA ASP A 242 2.58 3.71 23.63
C ASP A 242 2.92 3.70 22.13
N TYR A 243 4.18 3.94 21.75
CA TYR A 243 4.60 3.99 20.35
C TYR A 243 4.50 2.61 19.69
N PHE A 244 5.01 1.59 20.37
CA PHE A 244 5.11 0.25 19.80
C PHE A 244 3.82 -0.57 19.93
N MET A 245 2.79 0.01 20.56
CA MET A 245 1.46 -0.59 20.58
C MET A 245 0.93 -0.67 19.16
N GLN A 246 0.93 -1.89 18.62
CA GLN A 246 0.29 -2.21 17.35
C GLN A 246 -1.23 -2.10 17.51
N PHE A 247 -1.73 -0.87 17.47
CA PHE A 247 -3.17 -0.65 17.42
C PHE A 247 -3.68 -1.15 16.06
N ASP A 248 -4.44 -2.24 16.11
CA ASP A 248 -5.14 -2.87 14.98
C ASP A 248 -6.30 -2.01 14.42
N GLY A 249 -6.57 -0.86 15.04
CA GLY A 249 -7.66 0.04 14.66
C GLY A 249 -9.01 -0.31 15.30
N SER A 250 -9.08 -1.35 16.15
CA SER A 250 -10.33 -1.77 16.81
C SER A 250 -10.81 -0.73 17.83
N LYS A 251 -9.90 -0.18 18.62
CA LYS A 251 -10.20 0.81 19.68
C LYS A 251 -10.10 2.26 19.22
N TYR A 252 -9.15 2.56 18.33
CA TYR A 252 -8.87 3.92 17.89
C TYR A 252 -8.77 3.99 16.36
N ASP A 253 -9.24 5.09 15.79
CA ASP A 253 -9.20 5.34 14.34
C ASP A 253 -7.96 6.16 13.94
N CYS A 254 -7.43 6.91 14.89
CA CYS A 254 -6.36 7.88 14.73
C CYS A 254 -5.46 7.89 15.97
N ILE A 255 -4.18 8.11 15.75
CA ILE A 255 -3.23 8.49 16.79
C ILE A 255 -2.84 9.94 16.53
N ASP A 256 -2.97 10.78 17.54
CA ASP A 256 -2.63 12.20 17.51
C ASP A 256 -1.54 12.45 18.55
N ALA A 257 -0.30 12.49 18.07
CA ALA A 257 0.86 12.61 18.92
C ALA A 257 1.38 14.04 18.87
N ASP A 258 1.45 14.68 20.03
CA ASP A 258 1.93 16.04 20.20
C ASP A 258 3.12 16.07 21.18
N PRO A 259 4.20 16.82 20.87
CA PRO A 259 5.34 16.99 21.77
C PRO A 259 4.95 17.43 23.19
N GLN A 260 3.84 18.15 23.36
CA GLN A 260 3.35 18.56 24.69
C GLN A 260 3.01 17.39 25.61
N TYR A 261 2.69 16.23 25.03
CA TYR A 261 2.30 15.03 25.78
C TYR A 261 3.34 13.92 25.70
N THR A 262 4.38 14.09 24.88
CA THR A 262 5.33 13.02 24.57
C THR A 262 6.76 13.53 24.39
N ILE A 263 7.69 12.99 25.17
CA ILE A 263 9.08 13.50 25.26
C ILE A 263 9.90 13.19 24.00
N ASP A 264 9.57 12.12 23.25
CA ASP A 264 10.42 11.61 22.16
C ASP A 264 9.99 12.01 20.74
N ILE A 265 9.03 12.94 20.60
CA ILE A 265 8.72 13.54 19.30
C ILE A 265 8.98 15.04 19.34
N ARG A 266 9.77 15.51 18.37
CA ARG A 266 10.05 16.93 18.20
C ARG A 266 8.88 17.69 17.60
N ASP A 267 8.13 17.01 16.74
CA ASP A 267 7.09 17.60 15.91
C ASP A 267 5.84 16.71 15.88
N PRO A 268 4.65 17.32 15.98
CA PRO A 268 3.40 16.60 16.06
C PRO A 268 3.14 15.77 14.80
N GLU A 269 2.41 14.68 15.00
CA GLU A 269 2.17 13.66 13.99
C GLU A 269 0.82 12.99 14.20
N ILE A 270 0.13 12.79 13.08
CA ILE A 270 -1.17 12.14 13.04
C ILE A 270 -1.03 10.86 12.23
N CYS A 271 -1.32 9.71 12.84
CA CYS A 271 -1.35 8.42 12.17
C CYS A 271 -2.79 7.92 12.04
N ILE A 272 -3.29 7.85 10.81
CA ILE A 272 -4.64 7.38 10.48
C ILE A 272 -4.59 5.88 10.15
N LYS A 273 -5.45 5.09 10.82
CA LYS A 273 -5.47 3.63 10.65
C LYS A 273 -6.25 3.16 9.43
N ASN A 274 -7.25 3.92 8.99
CA ASN A 274 -8.06 3.56 7.83
C ASN A 274 -7.84 4.54 6.68
N GLU A 275 -7.27 4.08 5.57
CA GLU A 275 -7.00 4.90 4.39
C GLU A 275 -8.24 5.61 3.80
N LYS A 276 -9.45 5.07 4.01
CA LYS A 276 -10.71 5.70 3.58
C LYS A 276 -11.01 6.99 4.34
N ALA A 277 -10.37 7.20 5.49
CA ALA A 277 -10.48 8.42 6.27
C ALA A 277 -9.64 9.58 5.71
N CYS A 278 -8.89 9.37 4.63
CA CYS A 278 -7.96 10.35 4.06
C CYS A 278 -8.38 10.78 2.65
N LEU A 279 -8.44 12.10 2.42
CA LEU A 279 -8.78 12.69 1.13
C LEU A 279 -7.72 13.72 0.71
N PRO A 280 -6.88 13.41 -0.29
CA PRO A 280 -6.04 14.41 -0.95
C PRO A 280 -6.91 15.53 -1.50
N LYS A 281 -6.71 16.75 -1.02
CA LYS A 281 -7.59 17.88 -1.34
C LYS A 281 -6.88 18.96 -2.14
N TYR A 282 -5.66 19.30 -1.71
CA TYR A 282 -4.81 20.25 -2.40
C TYR A 282 -3.39 19.70 -2.55
N ILE A 283 -2.71 20.19 -3.58
CA ILE A 283 -1.27 20.01 -3.80
C ILE A 283 -0.65 21.39 -3.60
N LEU A 284 0.38 21.46 -2.78
CA LEU A 284 1.19 22.65 -2.56
C LEU A 284 2.56 22.40 -3.18
N VAL A 285 3.00 23.29 -4.05
CA VAL A 285 4.27 23.20 -4.77
C VAL A 285 5.19 24.27 -4.26
N PHE A 286 6.38 23.87 -3.83
CA PHE A 286 7.42 24.78 -3.35
C PHE A 286 8.69 24.64 -4.19
N LYS A 287 9.38 25.77 -4.30
CA LYS A 287 10.69 25.91 -4.94
C LYS A 287 11.68 26.45 -3.95
#